data_AF-A0A1H9LI39-F1
#
_entry.id   AF-A0A1H9LI39-F1
#
_cell.length_a   1.000
_cell.length_b   1.000
_cell.length_c   1.000
_cell.angle_alpha   90.00
_cell.angle_beta   90.00
_cell.angle_gamma   90.00
#
_symmetry.space_group_name_H-M   'P 1'
#
loop_
_entity.id
_entity.type
_entity.pdbx_description
1 polymer ?
#
loop_
_entity_poly.entity_id
_entity_poly.type
_entity_poly.pdbx_seq_one_letter_code
_entity_poly.pdbx_strand_id
1 'polypeptide(L)'
;MKHELKIYPEHYRNVLLGLKKVEVRLNNRNYQENDLLLLNEYDPNKQKYTGGQVIRKVDFIIKDVAGLAHNYVVLQISKPL
;
A
#
# COMPACT_ATOMS: atom_id res chain seq x y z
N MET A 1 6.77 1.53 -12.22
CA MET A 1 5.65 2.49 -12.39
C MET A 1 5.36 3.17 -11.05
N LYS A 2 4.67 4.31 -11.02
CA LYS A 2 4.23 4.97 -9.77
C LYS A 2 2.71 4.89 -9.66
N HIS A 3 2.20 4.40 -8.54
CA HIS A 3 0.78 4.27 -8.23
C HIS A 3 0.40 5.19 -7.08
N GLU A 4 -0.57 6.07 -7.32
CA GLU A 4 -1.13 6.92 -6.26
C GLU A 4 -2.34 6.24 -5.63
N LEU A 5 -2.29 6.06 -4.32
CA LEU A 5 -3.24 5.25 -3.56
C LEU A 5 -3.63 5.98 -2.27
N LYS A 6 -4.89 5.81 -1.86
CA LYS A 6 -5.34 6.18 -0.52
C LYS A 6 -4.85 5.14 0.49
N ILE A 7 -4.52 5.62 1.68
CA ILE A 7 -4.31 4.82 2.89
C ILE A 7 -5.02 5.50 4.06
N TYR A 8 -5.67 4.72 4.93
CA TYR A 8 -6.37 5.27 6.09
C TYR A 8 -5.39 5.54 7.24
N PRO A 9 -5.71 6.47 8.16
CA PRO A 9 -4.79 6.91 9.21
C PRO A 9 -4.24 5.77 10.07
N GLU A 10 -5.07 4.77 10.38
CA GLU A 10 -4.68 3.59 11.17
C GLU A 10 -3.57 2.75 10.52
N HIS A 11 -3.53 2.71 9.19
CA HIS A 11 -2.50 1.98 8.44
C HIS A 11 -1.34 2.89 8.07
N TYR A 12 -1.61 4.17 7.77
CA TYR A 12 -0.62 5.16 7.38
C TYR A 12 0.48 5.25 8.43
N ARG A 13 0.11 5.42 9.71
CA ARG A 13 1.09 5.51 10.81
C ARG A 13 1.97 4.26 10.90
N ASN A 14 1.39 3.07 10.72
CA ASN A 14 2.12 1.82 10.79
C ASN A 14 3.07 1.62 9.60
N VAL A 15 2.69 2.07 8.40
CA VAL A 15 3.59 2.06 7.22
C VAL A 15 4.69 3.10 7.36
N LEU A 16 4.36 4.30 7.86
CA LEU A 16 5.31 5.38 8.11
C LEU A 16 6.41 4.93 9.07
N LEU A 17 6.03 4.30 10.20
CA LEU A 17 6.95 3.77 11.21
C LEU A 17 7.60 2.44 10.84
N GLY A 18 7.28 1.83 9.68
CA GLY A 18 7.84 0.55 9.25
C GLY A 18 7.35 -0.68 10.01
N LEU A 19 6.30 -0.53 10.83
CA LEU A 19 5.66 -1.61 11.57
C LEU A 19 4.83 -2.51 10.62
N LYS A 20 4.12 -1.89 9.67
CA LYS A 20 3.39 -2.58 8.62
C LYS A 20 4.24 -2.62 7.35
N LYS A 21 4.63 -3.84 6.96
CA LYS A 21 5.55 -4.12 5.84
C LYS A 21 4.87 -4.69 4.60
N VAL A 22 3.54 -4.75 4.61
CA VAL A 22 2.74 -5.30 3.51
C VAL A 22 1.51 -4.45 3.26
N GLU A 23 1.07 -4.36 2.00
CA GLU A 23 -0.24 -3.83 1.58
C GLU A 23 -1.07 -4.95 0.95
N VAL A 24 -2.38 -5.00 1.23
CA VAL A 24 -3.29 -5.95 0.56
C VAL A 24 -4.20 -5.15 -0.35
N ARG A 25 -4.20 -5.46 -1.66
CA ARG A 25 -4.88 -4.64 -2.67
C ARG A 25 -5.52 -5.52 -3.75
N LEU A 26 -6.65 -5.08 -4.29
CA LEU A 26 -7.15 -5.59 -5.56
C LEU A 26 -6.14 -5.25 -6.66
N ASN A 27 -5.74 -6.23 -7.47
CA ASN A 27 -4.76 -6.05 -8.54
C ASN A 27 -5.37 -5.51 -9.84
N ASN A 28 -6.12 -4.41 -9.76
CA ASN A 28 -6.70 -3.73 -10.94
C ASN A 28 -5.74 -2.74 -11.62
N ARG A 29 -4.49 -2.70 -11.17
CA ARG A 29 -3.43 -1.82 -11.71
C ARG A 29 -2.24 -2.60 -12.27
N ASN A 30 -2.33 -3.93 -12.28
CA ASN A 30 -1.24 -4.82 -12.66
C ASN A 30 0.07 -4.48 -11.93
N TYR A 31 0.04 -4.43 -10.58
CA TYR A 31 1.20 -4.10 -9.76
C TYR A 31 2.37 -5.02 -10.08
N GLN A 32 3.57 -4.44 -10.18
CA GLN A 32 4.82 -5.15 -10.42
C GLN A 32 5.82 -4.91 -9.30
N GLU A 33 6.77 -5.83 -9.13
CA GLU A 33 7.95 -5.58 -8.31
C GLU A 33 8.71 -4.35 -8.84
N ASN A 34 9.30 -3.59 -7.94
CA ASN A 34 9.91 -2.27 -8.18
C ASN A 34 8.95 -1.12 -8.54
N ASP A 35 7.63 -1.35 -8.52
CA ASP A 35 6.69 -0.23 -8.53
C ASP A 35 6.80 0.62 -7.27
N LEU A 36 6.49 1.91 -7.40
CA LEU A 36 6.42 2.86 -6.30
C LEU A 36 4.96 3.09 -5.92
N LEU A 37 4.64 2.92 -4.65
CA LEU A 37 3.36 3.27 -4.07
C LEU A 37 3.50 4.64 -3.38
N LEU A 38 2.83 5.65 -3.92
CA LEU A 38 2.58 6.91 -3.19
C LEU A 38 1.30 6.73 -2.38
N LEU A 39 1.46 6.46 -1.09
CA LEU A 39 0.37 6.26 -0.15
C LEU A 39 0.01 7.60 0.47
N ASN A 40 -1.12 8.15 0.02
CA ASN A 40 -1.69 9.41 0.49
C ASN A 40 -2.66 9.14 1.63
N GLU A 41 -2.38 9.70 2.82
CA GLU A 41 -3.25 9.56 3.97
C GLU A 41 -4.59 10.28 3.72
N TYR A 42 -5.67 9.52 3.84
CA TYR A 42 -7.03 9.95 3.59
C TYR A 42 -7.89 9.64 4.80
N ASP A 43 -8.48 10.67 5.41
CA ASP A 43 -9.41 10.54 6.54
C ASP A 43 -10.83 10.29 5.99
N PRO A 44 -11.38 9.07 6.15
CA PRO A 44 -12.70 8.75 5.61
C PRO A 44 -13.84 9.47 6.36
N ASN A 45 -13.64 9.83 7.63
CA ASN A 45 -14.66 10.54 8.42
C ASN A 45 -14.82 11.97 7.94
N LYS A 46 -13.70 12.62 7.58
CA LYS A 46 -13.67 13.99 7.05
C LYS A 46 -13.73 14.06 5.52
N GLN A 47 -13.73 12.89 4.86
CA GLN A 47 -13.70 12.73 3.41
C GLN A 47 -12.62 13.58 2.71
N LYS A 48 -11.43 13.69 3.32
CA LYS A 48 -10.35 14.53 2.81
C LYS A 48 -8.97 13.92 3.01
N TYR A 49 -8.03 14.32 2.16
CA TYR A 49 -6.60 14.07 2.40
C TYR A 49 -6.13 14.89 3.60
N THR A 50 -5.29 14.28 4.44
CA THR A 50 -4.72 14.96 5.62
C THR A 50 -3.48 15.77 5.27
N GLY A 51 -2.86 15.49 4.11
CA GLY A 51 -1.55 15.98 3.70
C GLY A 51 -0.41 14.99 3.99
N GLY A 52 -0.66 13.94 4.77
CA GLY A 52 0.31 12.87 5.02
C GLY A 52 0.59 12.07 3.75
N GLN A 53 1.87 11.86 3.44
CA GLN A 53 2.31 11.04 2.31
C GLN A 53 3.46 10.13 2.74
N VAL A 54 3.52 8.94 2.15
CA VAL A 54 4.68 8.05 2.28
C VAL A 54 4.88 7.29 0.98
N ILE A 55 6.13 7.24 0.51
CA ILE A 55 6.51 6.48 -0.67
C ILE A 55 7.15 5.17 -0.25
N ARG A 56 6.73 4.08 -0.88
CA ARG A 56 7.27 2.75 -0.68
C ARG A 56 7.47 2.04 -2.00
N LYS A 57 8.56 1.29 -2.14
CA LYS A 57 8.77 0.41 -3.28
C LYS A 57 8.10 -0.94 -2.99
N VAL A 58 7.50 -1.56 -4.00
CA VAL A 58 7.07 -2.95 -3.93
C VAL A 58 8.32 -3.83 -4.09
N ASP A 59 8.70 -4.53 -3.03
CA ASP A 59 9.86 -5.41 -3.01
C ASP A 59 9.52 -6.84 -3.48
N PHE A 60 8.30 -7.30 -3.19
CA PHE A 60 7.84 -8.65 -3.54
C PHE A 60 6.31 -8.69 -3.64
N ILE A 61 5.76 -9.58 -4.48
CA ILE A 61 4.32 -9.75 -4.65
C ILE A 61 3.90 -11.20 -4.39
N ILE A 62 2.92 -11.38 -3.50
CA ILE A 62 2.22 -12.65 -3.32
C ILE A 62 0.86 -12.56 -4.00
N LYS A 63 0.55 -13.55 -4.84
CA LYS A 63 -0.71 -13.69 -5.58
C LYS A 63 -1.05 -15.18 -5.71
N ASP A 64 -2.32 -15.49 -5.95
CA ASP A 64 -2.80 -16.85 -6.27
C ASP A 64 -2.47 -17.91 -5.19
N VAL A 65 -2.55 -17.52 -3.91
CA VAL A 65 -2.32 -18.41 -2.76
C VAL A 65 -3.61 -18.66 -1.98
N ALA A 66 -3.71 -19.83 -1.34
CA ALA A 66 -4.83 -20.15 -0.46
C ALA A 66 -5.00 -19.10 0.65
N GLY A 67 -6.25 -18.68 0.91
CA GLY A 67 -6.58 -17.65 1.90
C GLY A 67 -6.52 -16.21 1.38
N LEU A 68 -6.01 -15.98 0.17
CA LEU A 68 -6.08 -14.67 -0.49
C LEU A 68 -7.33 -14.61 -1.39
N ALA A 69 -8.10 -13.52 -1.28
CA ALA A 69 -9.28 -13.33 -2.11
C ALA A 69 -8.92 -13.26 -3.60
N HIS A 70 -9.83 -13.69 -4.48
CA HIS A 70 -9.62 -13.68 -5.92
C HIS A 70 -9.24 -12.26 -6.41
N ASN A 71 -8.21 -12.18 -7.26
CA ASN A 71 -7.61 -10.95 -7.79
C ASN A 71 -7.00 -9.98 -6.76
N TYR A 72 -6.92 -10.35 -5.48
CA TYR A 72 -6.13 -9.61 -4.51
C TYR A 72 -4.65 -10.03 -4.55
N VAL A 73 -3.78 -9.10 -4.18
CA VAL A 73 -2.35 -9.29 -4.04
C VAL A 73 -1.88 -8.75 -2.70
N VAL A 74 -0.85 -9.39 -2.14
CA VAL A 74 -0.09 -8.85 -1.02
C VAL A 74 1.20 -8.27 -1.58
N LEU A 75 1.41 -6.97 -1.38
CA LEU A 75 2.59 -6.23 -1.80
C LEU A 75 3.50 -6.06 -0.60
N GLN A 76 4.63 -6.77 -0.55
CA GLN A 76 5.67 -6.46 0.41
C GLN A 76 6.27 -5.10 0.03
N ILE A 77 6.34 -4.20 0.99
CA ILE A 77 6.80 -2.83 0.78
C ILE A 77 8.13 -2.57 1.48
N SER A 78 8.95 -1.72 0.86
CA SER A 78 10.28 -1.36 1.36
C SER A 78 10.24 -0.81 2.79
N LYS A 79 11.34 -0.97 3.54
CA LYS A 79 11.48 -0.33 4.86
C LYS A 79 11.47 1.21 4.70
N PRO A 80 11.08 1.96 5.75
CA PRO A 80 11.44 3.37 5.84
C PRO A 80 12.96 3.51 5.66
N LEU A 81 13.38 4.56 4.97
CA LEU A 81 14.79 4.96 4.95
C LEU A 81 15.24 5.36 6.36
#